data_AF-A0A814T992-F1
#
_entry.id   AF-A0A814T992-F1
#
_cell.length_a   1.000
_cell.length_b   1.000
_cell.length_c   1.000
_cell.angle_alpha   90.00
_cell.angle_beta   90.00
_cell.angle_gamma   90.00
#
_symmetry.space_group_name_H-M   'P 1'
#
loop_
_entity.id
_entity.type
_entity.pdbx_description
1 polymer ?
#
loop_
_entity_poly.entity_id
_entity_poly.type
_entity_poly.pdbx_seq_one_letter_code
_entity_poly.pdbx_strand_id
1 'polypeptide(L)'
;MQKKSFNYVASGSRLERVKFFDILDESDEILSHGKELNYTLEAAKPLDGDLIRWEIPFLLFRIIFCEKQIDFQPVSGISGGIPLVCFVKHEYFQLHIKPKLCQEICKILLQNFCEKQTFIKNDEGEWYGSYEELIEGKCLFKEDKIIKLLKCRSIDMLNSFLLAKGWLSHELLYHGISYHYRVEYRLSEKNDKEIAILFREKDLPTENSEFSHLDIMIGFTILSCLYRGLNLKQIKDGLIKLKMDPKRDKNMLLRTWVKENEEFPSWLNSFTTLDLENENTIEKAHIYLSRNFSFIEYYLRNAHTLAGEEKTMDFQALMIVMIQCQNLLCQNDYVLN
;
A
#
# COMPACT_ATOMS: atom_id res chain seq x y z
N MET A 1 8.07 49.14 8.41
CA MET A 1 8.44 48.89 6.99
C MET A 1 8.82 47.42 6.88
N GLN A 2 8.21 46.52 6.12
CA GLN A 2 7.08 46.52 5.18
C GLN A 2 6.20 45.31 5.54
N LYS A 3 4.89 45.51 5.77
CA LYS A 3 3.91 44.41 5.74
C LYS A 3 3.62 44.13 4.27
N LYS A 4 4.03 42.98 3.75
CA LYS A 4 3.51 42.48 2.48
C LYS A 4 2.12 41.89 2.75
N SER A 5 1.11 42.68 2.43
CA SER A 5 -0.28 42.25 2.34
C SER A 5 -0.45 41.35 1.10
N PHE A 6 -0.74 40.07 1.30
CA PHE A 6 -1.28 39.23 0.24
C PHE A 6 -2.77 39.56 0.09
N ASN A 7 -3.13 40.19 -1.03
CA ASN A 7 -4.53 40.45 -1.39
C ASN A 7 -5.13 39.17 -2.00
N TYR A 8 -5.76 38.35 -1.17
CA TYR A 8 -6.76 37.39 -1.64
C TYR A 8 -8.09 38.13 -1.77
N VAL A 9 -8.57 38.35 -3.00
CA VAL A 9 -9.94 38.77 -3.24
C VAL A 9 -10.80 37.50 -3.27
N ALA A 10 -11.22 37.05 -2.09
CA ALA A 10 -12.31 36.09 -1.96
C ALA A 10 -13.61 36.87 -1.75
N SER A 11 -14.69 36.48 -2.42
CA SER A 11 -16.02 37.01 -2.21
C SER A 11 -16.47 36.71 -0.77
N GLY A 12 -16.22 37.69 0.12
CA GLY A 12 -16.35 37.56 1.57
C GLY A 12 -17.71 37.07 2.01
N SER A 13 -17.72 35.88 2.60
CA SER A 13 -18.85 35.31 3.30
C SER A 13 -19.25 36.22 4.48
N ARG A 14 -20.51 36.17 4.91
CA ARG A 14 -21.09 37.02 6.00
C ARG A 14 -20.27 37.03 7.31
N LEU A 15 -19.42 36.03 7.53
CA LEU A 15 -18.60 35.84 8.74
C LEU A 15 -17.43 36.82 8.87
N GLU A 16 -16.86 37.29 7.75
CA GLU A 16 -15.69 38.20 7.77
C GLU A 16 -16.02 39.62 8.29
N ARG A 17 -17.31 39.93 8.47
CA ARG A 17 -17.80 41.22 8.98
C ARG A 17 -17.99 41.27 10.50
N VAL A 18 -17.82 40.14 11.19
CA VAL A 18 -17.95 40.04 12.65
C VAL A 18 -16.58 39.72 13.23
N LYS A 19 -16.21 40.35 14.35
CA LYS A 19 -14.96 40.06 15.04
C LYS A 19 -15.13 38.72 15.76
N PHE A 20 -14.45 37.67 15.29
CA PHE A 20 -14.47 36.35 15.91
C PHE A 20 -13.07 35.95 16.39
N PHE A 21 -13.02 34.99 17.31
CA PHE A 21 -11.81 34.35 17.79
C PHE A 21 -11.98 32.85 17.62
N ASP A 22 -11.06 32.21 16.91
CA ASP A 22 -11.00 30.76 16.84
C ASP A 22 -10.30 30.25 18.11
N ILE A 23 -10.97 29.34 18.82
CA ILE A 23 -10.44 28.68 20.01
C ILE A 23 -10.30 27.20 19.67
N LEU A 24 -9.10 26.67 19.82
CA LEU A 24 -8.83 25.23 19.71
C LEU A 24 -9.11 24.60 21.08
N ASP A 25 -10.22 23.89 21.16
CA ASP A 25 -10.53 23.04 22.32
C ASP A 25 -9.73 21.73 22.23
N GLU A 26 -9.39 21.11 23.38
CA GLU A 26 -8.61 19.85 23.44
C GLU A 26 -7.27 19.91 22.68
N SER A 27 -6.56 21.05 22.76
CA SER A 27 -5.32 21.29 22.03
C SER A 27 -4.19 20.30 22.32
N ASP A 28 -4.14 19.71 23.52
CA ASP A 28 -3.22 18.64 23.90
C ASP A 28 -3.52 17.33 23.16
N GLU A 29 -4.80 17.06 22.89
CA GLU A 29 -5.21 15.98 22.02
C GLU A 29 -4.95 16.32 20.53
N ILE A 30 -5.31 17.52 20.06
CA ILE A 30 -5.18 17.91 18.63
C ILE A 30 -3.70 18.03 18.22
N LEU A 31 -2.86 18.60 19.09
CA LEU A 31 -1.44 18.85 18.85
C LEU A 31 -0.53 17.81 19.54
N SER A 32 -1.09 16.66 19.91
CA SER A 32 -0.30 15.55 20.47
C SER A 32 0.82 15.13 19.50
N HIS A 33 1.96 14.71 20.05
CA HIS A 33 3.15 14.35 19.27
C HIS A 33 2.94 13.18 18.28
N GLY A 34 1.84 12.44 18.39
CA GLY A 34 1.48 11.32 17.51
C GLY A 34 0.49 11.67 16.41
N LYS A 35 0.10 12.94 16.29
CA LYS A 35 -0.86 13.41 15.27
C LYS A 35 -0.20 14.43 14.36
N GLU A 36 -0.58 14.37 13.10
CA GLU A 36 -0.17 15.33 12.07
C GLU A 36 -1.40 16.09 11.58
N LEU A 37 -1.26 17.42 11.51
CA LEU A 37 -2.30 18.29 10.97
C LEU A 37 -2.03 18.55 9.49
N ASN A 38 -2.77 17.85 8.64
CA ASN A 38 -2.65 17.98 7.20
C ASN A 38 -3.70 18.96 6.65
N TYR A 39 -3.25 20.12 6.17
CA TYR A 39 -4.09 21.11 5.51
C TYR A 39 -3.90 21.05 4.00
N THR A 40 -4.98 20.80 3.25
CA THR A 40 -4.94 20.76 1.80
C THR A 40 -5.01 22.18 1.24
N LEU A 41 -3.96 22.65 0.58
CA LEU A 41 -3.88 23.99 0.01
C LEU A 41 -4.23 24.05 -1.49
N GLU A 42 -4.33 22.90 -2.17
CA GLU A 42 -4.57 22.81 -3.62
C GLU A 42 -5.65 21.78 -4.00
N ALA A 43 -6.00 21.74 -5.29
CA ALA A 43 -6.88 20.74 -5.87
C ALA A 43 -6.25 19.34 -5.80
N ALA A 44 -7.09 18.30 -5.66
CA ALA A 44 -6.65 16.91 -5.64
C ALA A 44 -5.88 16.55 -6.92
N LYS A 45 -4.76 15.84 -6.78
CA LYS A 45 -3.94 15.33 -7.89
C LYS A 45 -3.85 13.80 -7.76
N PRO A 46 -3.70 13.07 -8.88
CA PRO A 46 -3.43 11.65 -8.84
C PRO A 46 -2.20 11.36 -7.98
N LEU A 47 -2.23 10.21 -7.31
CA LEU A 47 -1.13 9.73 -6.49
C LEU A 47 0.10 9.42 -7.35
N ASP A 48 1.28 9.90 -6.97
CA ASP A 48 2.52 9.53 -7.65
C ASP A 48 2.72 8.02 -7.59
N GLY A 49 3.00 7.36 -8.71
CA GLY A 49 3.14 5.89 -8.75
C GLY A 49 1.83 5.11 -8.75
N ASP A 50 0.67 5.78 -8.76
CA ASP A 50 -0.67 5.26 -9.08
C ASP A 50 -0.92 3.79 -8.63
N LEU A 51 -1.21 2.89 -9.58
CA LEU A 51 -1.50 1.48 -9.29
C LEU A 51 -0.32 0.76 -8.64
N ILE A 52 0.93 1.10 -8.96
CA ILE A 52 2.16 0.43 -8.49
C ILE A 52 2.24 0.48 -6.96
N ARG A 53 1.74 1.54 -6.32
CA ARG A 53 1.66 1.65 -4.85
C ARG A 53 0.80 0.59 -4.19
N TRP A 54 -0.20 0.06 -4.89
CA TRP A 54 -0.96 -1.10 -4.45
C TRP A 54 -0.25 -2.40 -4.80
N GLU A 55 0.38 -2.47 -5.97
CA GLU A 55 1.01 -3.70 -6.46
C GLU A 55 2.15 -4.19 -5.57
N ILE A 56 3.04 -3.28 -5.16
CA ILE A 56 4.25 -3.62 -4.42
C ILE A 56 3.95 -4.23 -3.04
N PRO A 57 3.18 -3.60 -2.14
CA PRO A 57 2.79 -4.24 -0.89
C PRO A 57 2.00 -5.52 -1.10
N PHE A 58 1.11 -5.57 -2.09
CA PHE A 58 0.36 -6.79 -2.39
C PHE A 58 1.28 -7.94 -2.81
N LEU A 59 2.30 -7.66 -3.62
CA LEU A 59 3.33 -8.62 -4.03
C LEU A 59 4.15 -9.09 -2.83
N LEU A 60 4.56 -8.18 -1.93
CA LEU A 60 5.26 -8.56 -0.70
C LEU A 60 4.41 -9.49 0.17
N PHE A 61 3.13 -9.17 0.37
CA PHE A 61 2.21 -10.05 1.09
C PHE A 61 2.02 -11.39 0.38
N ARG A 62 2.02 -11.44 -0.96
CA ARG A 62 1.97 -12.70 -1.70
C ARG A 62 3.19 -13.57 -1.43
N ILE A 63 4.38 -12.98 -1.47
CA ILE A 63 5.63 -13.68 -1.17
C ILE A 63 5.59 -14.22 0.28
N ILE A 64 5.07 -13.44 1.23
CA ILE A 64 4.97 -13.84 2.63
C ILE A 64 3.97 -14.98 2.87
N PHE A 65 2.77 -14.89 2.28
CA PHE A 65 1.65 -15.76 2.63
C PHE A 65 1.43 -16.93 1.66
N CYS A 66 1.91 -16.83 0.42
CA CYS A 66 1.66 -17.84 -0.61
C CYS A 66 2.92 -18.58 -1.06
N GLU A 67 4.11 -17.99 -0.93
CA GLU A 67 5.34 -18.68 -1.30
C GLU A 67 5.91 -19.49 -0.15
N LYS A 68 6.13 -20.79 -0.40
CA LYS A 68 6.69 -21.73 0.57
C LYS A 68 8.15 -21.44 0.96
N GLN A 69 8.77 -20.42 0.36
CA GLN A 69 10.19 -20.11 0.54
C GLN A 69 10.48 -19.41 1.88
N ILE A 70 9.49 -18.74 2.45
CA ILE A 70 9.63 -18.08 3.74
C ILE A 70 8.89 -18.92 4.78
N ASP A 71 9.65 -19.61 5.62
CA ASP A 71 9.15 -20.41 6.73
C ASP A 71 8.56 -19.51 7.81
N PHE A 72 7.36 -19.01 7.55
CA PHE A 72 6.52 -18.35 8.53
C PHE A 72 5.68 -19.41 9.21
N GLN A 73 5.85 -19.55 10.53
CA GLN A 73 4.98 -20.34 11.39
C GLN A 73 3.86 -19.41 11.87
N PRO A 74 2.67 -19.42 11.24
CA PRO A 74 1.58 -18.58 11.69
C PRO A 74 1.02 -19.00 13.05
N VAL A 75 0.61 -18.02 13.85
CA VAL A 75 0.15 -18.23 15.23
C VAL A 75 -1.38 -18.42 15.35
N SER A 76 -2.14 -18.49 14.24
CA SER A 76 -3.61 -18.54 14.33
C SER A 76 -4.27 -19.69 13.55
N GLY A 77 -5.12 -20.45 14.24
CA GLY A 77 -5.90 -21.58 13.71
C GLY A 77 -7.33 -21.24 13.23
N ILE A 78 -7.52 -20.17 12.45
CA ILE A 78 -8.82 -19.85 11.84
C ILE A 78 -8.78 -20.26 10.36
N SER A 79 -9.61 -21.23 9.97
CA SER A 79 -9.59 -21.85 8.63
C SER A 79 -9.98 -20.90 7.49
N GLY A 80 -9.35 -21.11 6.32
CA GLY A 80 -9.80 -20.60 5.01
C GLY A 80 -9.28 -19.23 4.58
N GLY A 81 -8.33 -18.62 5.29
CA GLY A 81 -7.69 -17.35 4.94
C GLY A 81 -6.19 -17.36 5.22
N ILE A 82 -5.48 -16.28 4.85
CA ILE A 82 -4.11 -16.11 5.28
C ILE A 82 -4.07 -16.03 6.83
N PRO A 83 -3.02 -16.55 7.46
CA PRO A 83 -2.92 -16.48 8.91
C PRO A 83 -2.75 -15.05 9.41
N LEU A 84 -3.26 -14.77 10.62
CA LEU A 84 -2.93 -13.53 11.32
C LEU A 84 -1.46 -13.61 11.76
N VAL A 85 -0.63 -12.76 11.18
CA VAL A 85 0.80 -12.66 11.49
C VAL A 85 1.09 -11.31 12.11
N CYS A 86 1.95 -11.33 13.13
CA CYS A 86 2.53 -10.14 13.74
C CYS A 86 4.04 -10.33 13.87
N PHE A 87 4.83 -9.34 13.44
CA PHE A 87 6.27 -9.37 13.63
C PHE A 87 6.62 -8.88 15.03
N VAL A 88 7.24 -9.76 15.82
CA VAL A 88 7.55 -9.48 17.22
C VAL A 88 9.02 -9.03 17.40
N LYS A 89 9.93 -9.60 16.60
CA LYS A 89 11.37 -9.37 16.75
C LYS A 89 11.94 -8.68 15.52
N HIS A 90 12.27 -7.40 15.67
CA HIS A 90 12.89 -6.58 14.62
C HIS A 90 14.18 -7.19 14.08
N GLU A 91 15.09 -7.63 14.96
CA GLU A 91 16.35 -8.26 14.56
C GLU A 91 16.14 -9.49 13.67
N TYR A 92 15.16 -10.34 14.01
CA TYR A 92 14.85 -11.52 13.21
C TYR A 92 14.32 -11.12 11.82
N PHE A 93 13.48 -10.09 11.76
CA PHE A 93 13.02 -9.53 10.50
C PHE A 93 14.19 -9.04 9.64
N GLN A 94 15.08 -8.22 10.21
CA GLN A 94 16.22 -7.65 9.48
C GLN A 94 17.21 -8.71 8.99
N LEU A 95 17.48 -9.74 9.80
CA LEU A 95 18.51 -10.75 9.50
C LEU A 95 18.00 -11.90 8.63
N HIS A 96 16.72 -12.27 8.72
CA HIS A 96 16.22 -13.51 8.11
C HIS A 96 15.06 -13.32 7.13
N ILE A 97 14.19 -12.34 7.36
CA ILE A 97 12.99 -12.12 6.53
C ILE A 97 13.29 -11.12 5.42
N LYS A 98 13.80 -9.93 5.77
CA LYS A 98 14.08 -8.82 4.85
C LYS A 98 14.98 -9.26 3.68
N PRO A 99 16.12 -9.95 3.87
CA PRO A 99 17.00 -10.32 2.75
C PRO A 99 16.30 -11.24 1.75
N LYS A 100 15.54 -12.23 2.24
CA LYS A 100 14.75 -13.14 1.38
C LYS A 100 13.68 -12.39 0.59
N LEU A 101 12.99 -11.44 1.24
CA LEU A 101 11.99 -10.62 0.56
C LEU A 101 12.63 -9.72 -0.49
N CYS A 102 13.76 -9.08 -0.20
CA CYS A 102 14.51 -8.27 -1.16
C CYS A 102 14.90 -9.10 -2.38
N GLN A 103 15.40 -10.32 -2.17
CA GLN A 103 15.79 -11.23 -3.25
C GLN A 103 14.60 -11.62 -4.14
N GLU A 104 13.50 -12.12 -3.56
CA GLU A 104 12.36 -12.60 -4.35
C GLU A 104 11.62 -11.44 -5.04
N ILE A 105 11.42 -10.29 -4.37
CA ILE A 105 10.79 -9.15 -5.04
C ILE A 105 11.67 -8.59 -6.14
N CYS A 106 12.99 -8.51 -5.93
CA CYS A 106 13.95 -8.07 -6.95
C CYS A 106 13.84 -8.94 -8.21
N LYS A 107 13.85 -10.27 -8.03
CA LYS A 107 13.70 -11.24 -9.11
C LYS A 107 12.39 -11.04 -9.89
N ILE A 108 11.27 -10.87 -9.20
CA ILE A 108 9.97 -10.64 -9.85
C ILE A 108 9.96 -9.32 -10.62
N LEU A 109 10.49 -8.24 -10.03
CA LEU A 109 10.56 -6.93 -10.70
C LEU A 109 11.44 -6.98 -11.94
N LEU A 110 12.63 -7.59 -11.86
CA LEU A 110 13.50 -7.75 -13.03
C LEU A 110 12.83 -8.54 -14.15
N GLN A 111 12.10 -9.60 -13.80
CA GLN A 111 11.31 -10.37 -14.77
C GLN A 111 10.19 -9.55 -15.42
N ASN A 112 9.44 -8.78 -14.63
CA ASN A 112 8.35 -7.94 -15.11
C ASN A 112 8.82 -6.86 -16.10
N PHE A 113 10.03 -6.33 -15.89
CA PHE A 113 10.63 -5.32 -16.77
C PHE A 113 11.56 -5.92 -17.84
N CYS A 114 11.62 -7.24 -17.98
CA CYS A 114 12.53 -7.95 -18.89
C CYS A 114 14.01 -7.56 -18.73
N GLU A 115 14.40 -7.13 -17.52
CA GLU A 115 15.76 -6.73 -17.21
C GLU A 115 16.62 -7.97 -16.96
N LYS A 116 17.67 -8.11 -17.77
CA LYS A 116 18.56 -9.29 -17.72
C LYS A 116 19.75 -9.06 -16.79
N GLN A 117 20.08 -7.81 -16.49
CA GLN A 117 21.20 -7.46 -15.64
C GLN A 117 20.73 -7.38 -14.19
N THR A 118 21.44 -8.08 -13.29
CA THR A 118 21.21 -7.98 -11.85
C THR A 118 21.92 -6.76 -11.22
N PHE A 119 22.82 -6.14 -11.98
CA PHE A 119 23.59 -4.97 -11.57
C PHE A 119 23.16 -3.71 -12.31
N ILE A 120 23.35 -2.58 -11.63
CA ILE A 120 23.09 -1.24 -12.14
C ILE A 120 24.43 -0.62 -12.51
N LYS A 121 24.57 -0.29 -13.79
CA LYS A 121 25.74 0.42 -14.33
C LYS A 121 25.30 1.47 -15.33
N ASN A 122 26.08 2.53 -15.48
CA ASN A 122 25.85 3.51 -16.54
C ASN A 122 26.33 2.99 -17.91
N ASP A 123 26.09 3.78 -18.96
CA ASP A 123 26.47 3.43 -20.34
C ASP A 123 28.00 3.35 -20.53
N GLU A 124 28.77 4.03 -19.68
CA GLU A 124 30.23 4.02 -19.65
C GLU A 124 30.82 2.82 -18.87
N GLY A 125 29.97 2.02 -18.22
CA GLY A 125 30.36 0.85 -17.43
C GLY A 125 30.70 1.14 -15.97
N GLU A 126 30.50 2.35 -15.46
CA GLU A 126 30.61 2.68 -14.03
C GLU A 126 29.56 1.88 -13.24
N TRP A 127 30.02 1.09 -12.27
CA TRP A 127 29.16 0.24 -11.46
C TRP A 127 28.55 1.03 -10.30
N TYR A 128 27.22 0.94 -10.13
CA TYR A 128 26.47 1.64 -9.09
C TYR A 128 25.98 0.74 -7.95
N GLY A 129 25.90 -0.57 -8.17
CA GLY A 129 25.40 -1.55 -7.21
C GLY A 129 24.56 -2.62 -7.90
N SER A 130 23.84 -3.43 -7.12
CA SER A 130 22.81 -4.34 -7.62
C SER A 130 21.39 -3.80 -7.39
N TYR A 131 20.42 -4.35 -8.12
CA TYR A 131 19.01 -4.05 -7.88
C TYR A 131 18.52 -4.52 -6.51
N GLU A 132 19.08 -5.62 -6.01
CA GLU A 132 18.79 -6.12 -4.66
C GLU A 132 19.37 -5.18 -3.59
N GLU A 133 20.61 -4.74 -3.76
CA GLU A 133 21.27 -3.78 -2.85
C GLU A 133 20.52 -2.44 -2.80
N LEU A 134 19.92 -2.01 -3.92
CA LEU A 134 19.06 -0.83 -3.96
C LEU A 134 17.84 -1.01 -3.05
N ILE A 135 17.14 -2.13 -3.17
CA ILE A 135 15.95 -2.45 -2.35
C ILE A 135 16.34 -2.61 -0.88
N GLU A 136 17.49 -3.21 -0.59
CA GLU A 136 18.05 -3.37 0.76
C GLU A 136 18.57 -2.05 1.38
N GLY A 137 18.64 -0.98 0.61
CA GLY A 137 19.12 0.33 1.08
C GLY A 137 20.63 0.43 1.20
N LYS A 138 21.39 -0.43 0.51
CA LYS A 138 22.86 -0.47 0.55
C LYS A 138 23.53 0.47 -0.46
N CYS A 139 22.77 1.04 -1.42
CA CYS A 139 23.30 1.91 -2.49
C CYS A 139 23.27 3.43 -2.22
N LEU A 140 23.28 3.88 -0.95
CA LEU A 140 23.00 5.28 -0.56
C LEU A 140 23.80 6.34 -1.34
N PHE A 141 25.12 6.19 -1.44
CA PHE A 141 26.00 7.20 -2.06
C PHE A 141 25.82 7.38 -3.57
N LYS A 142 25.17 6.43 -4.25
CA LYS A 142 24.97 6.45 -5.70
C LYS A 142 23.49 6.53 -6.07
N GLU A 143 22.62 6.71 -5.08
CA GLU A 143 21.18 6.64 -5.26
C GLU A 143 20.67 7.71 -6.25
N ASP A 144 21.15 8.95 -6.17
CA ASP A 144 20.80 9.98 -7.15
C ASP A 144 21.15 9.60 -8.59
N LYS A 145 22.28 8.91 -8.79
CA LYS A 145 22.70 8.41 -10.10
C LYS A 145 21.78 7.27 -10.56
N ILE A 146 21.46 6.34 -9.65
CA ILE A 146 20.56 5.21 -9.91
C ILE A 146 19.16 5.70 -10.26
N ILE A 147 18.60 6.64 -9.49
CA ILE A 147 17.28 7.24 -9.72
C ILE A 147 17.23 7.87 -11.11
N LYS A 148 18.22 8.68 -11.48
CA LYS A 148 18.29 9.28 -12.82
C LYS A 148 18.33 8.22 -13.92
N LEU A 149 19.12 7.18 -13.74
CA LEU A 149 19.25 6.08 -14.69
C LEU A 149 17.92 5.31 -14.87
N LEU A 150 17.27 4.92 -13.76
CA LEU A 150 16.00 4.20 -13.81
C LEU A 150 14.89 5.08 -14.38
N LYS A 151 14.86 6.38 -14.04
CA LYS A 151 13.92 7.35 -14.62
C LYS A 151 14.04 7.42 -16.14
N CYS A 152 15.26 7.36 -16.68
CA CYS A 152 15.50 7.30 -18.13
C CYS A 152 15.06 5.98 -18.76
N ARG A 153 15.05 4.86 -18.02
CA ARG A 153 14.60 3.56 -18.52
C ARG A 153 13.09 3.42 -18.51
N SER A 154 12.47 3.66 -17.36
CA SER A 154 11.03 3.59 -17.17
C SER A 154 10.63 4.19 -15.83
N ILE A 155 9.61 5.06 -15.84
CA ILE A 155 9.05 5.63 -14.62
C ILE A 155 8.40 4.55 -13.73
N ASP A 156 7.78 3.54 -14.33
CA ASP A 156 7.15 2.44 -13.59
C ASP A 156 8.21 1.55 -12.94
N MET A 157 9.33 1.33 -13.63
CA MET A 157 10.47 0.61 -13.06
C MET A 157 11.04 1.37 -11.87
N LEU A 158 11.28 2.67 -12.02
CA LEU A 158 11.74 3.52 -10.93
C LEU A 158 10.79 3.43 -9.72
N ASN A 159 9.49 3.64 -9.94
CA ASN A 159 8.48 3.60 -8.88
C ASN A 159 8.43 2.23 -8.21
N SER A 160 8.48 1.13 -8.97
CA SER A 160 8.45 -0.22 -8.42
C SER A 160 9.63 -0.51 -7.49
N PHE A 161 10.85 -0.16 -7.91
CA PHE A 161 12.06 -0.36 -7.10
C PHE A 161 12.10 0.58 -5.88
N LEU A 162 11.70 1.84 -6.03
CA LEU A 162 11.66 2.78 -4.91
C LEU A 162 10.59 2.42 -3.88
N LEU A 163 9.43 1.94 -4.33
CA LEU A 163 8.39 1.45 -3.41
C LEU A 163 8.85 0.18 -2.71
N ALA A 164 9.47 -0.78 -3.43
CA ALA A 164 10.03 -1.97 -2.79
C ALA A 164 11.08 -1.61 -1.73
N LYS A 165 11.95 -0.63 -2.04
CA LYS A 165 12.90 -0.05 -1.09
C LYS A 165 12.18 0.59 0.12
N GLY A 166 11.16 1.41 -0.12
CA GLY A 166 10.32 2.02 0.93
C GLY A 166 9.77 0.98 1.89
N TRP A 167 9.15 -0.08 1.34
CA TRP A 167 8.55 -1.14 2.13
C TRP A 167 9.55 -1.95 2.95
N LEU A 168 10.73 -2.24 2.41
CA LEU A 168 11.69 -3.14 3.05
C LEU A 168 12.78 -2.42 3.84
N SER A 169 13.34 -1.34 3.31
CA SER A 169 14.48 -0.63 3.90
C SER A 169 14.10 0.55 4.78
N HIS A 170 12.93 1.15 4.54
CA HIS A 170 12.35 2.13 5.46
C HIS A 170 11.29 1.50 6.38
N GLU A 171 11.33 0.17 6.51
CA GLU A 171 10.61 -0.61 7.52
C GLU A 171 9.08 -0.51 7.48
N LEU A 172 8.48 -0.01 6.40
CA LEU A 172 7.01 0.09 6.31
C LEU A 172 6.34 -1.28 6.41
N LEU A 173 6.96 -2.32 5.84
CA LEU A 173 6.48 -3.70 5.96
C LEU A 173 6.55 -4.21 7.39
N TYR A 174 7.68 -3.98 8.07
CA TYR A 174 7.84 -4.38 9.46
C TYR A 174 6.81 -3.69 10.34
N HIS A 175 6.72 -2.36 10.21
CA HIS A 175 5.75 -1.54 10.90
C HIS A 175 4.32 -2.02 10.63
N GLY A 176 3.93 -2.20 9.37
CA GLY A 176 2.58 -2.65 9.00
C GLY A 176 2.21 -4.03 9.54
N ILE A 177 3.11 -5.01 9.48
CA ILE A 177 2.81 -6.36 10.01
C ILE A 177 2.88 -6.40 11.54
N SER A 178 3.59 -5.46 12.19
CA SER A 178 3.66 -5.42 13.67
C SER A 178 2.36 -4.95 14.34
N TYR A 179 1.44 -4.34 13.59
CA TYR A 179 0.15 -3.91 14.12
C TYR A 179 -0.85 -5.07 14.18
N HIS A 180 -1.69 -5.06 15.22
CA HIS A 180 -2.70 -6.07 15.48
C HIS A 180 -4.02 -5.70 14.80
N TYR A 181 -4.40 -6.51 13.80
CA TYR A 181 -5.69 -6.39 13.14
C TYR A 181 -6.86 -6.53 14.13
N ARG A 182 -7.88 -5.67 14.01
CA ARG A 182 -9.05 -5.52 14.91
C ARG A 182 -8.76 -5.01 16.32
N VAL A 183 -7.52 -4.68 16.63
CA VAL A 183 -7.14 -3.99 17.85
C VAL A 183 -6.69 -2.57 17.50
N GLU A 184 -5.77 -2.46 16.54
CA GLU A 184 -5.14 -1.19 16.18
C GLU A 184 -5.62 -0.65 14.82
N TYR A 185 -6.11 -1.52 13.93
CA TYR A 185 -6.68 -1.12 12.64
C TYR A 185 -7.76 -2.08 12.13
N ARG A 186 -8.68 -1.57 11.30
CA ARG A 186 -9.69 -2.34 10.56
C ARG A 186 -10.20 -1.52 9.37
N LEU A 187 -10.82 -2.19 8.39
CA LEU A 187 -11.61 -1.51 7.35
C LEU A 187 -12.72 -0.66 7.98
N SER A 188 -12.89 0.57 7.47
CA SER A 188 -14.02 1.42 7.83
C SER A 188 -15.35 0.77 7.43
N GLU A 189 -16.31 0.75 8.35
CA GLU A 189 -17.69 0.31 8.09
C GLU A 189 -18.66 1.49 7.95
N LYS A 190 -18.22 2.70 8.34
CA LYS A 190 -19.06 3.91 8.43
C LYS A 190 -18.89 4.84 7.23
N ASN A 191 -17.75 4.79 6.54
CA ASN A 191 -17.48 5.65 5.40
C ASN A 191 -17.78 4.90 4.10
N ASP A 192 -18.27 5.60 3.07
CA ASP A 192 -18.38 5.06 1.70
C ASP A 192 -17.01 4.66 1.10
N LYS A 193 -15.91 4.89 1.83
CA LYS A 193 -14.54 4.58 1.47
C LYS A 193 -14.10 3.25 2.11
N GLU A 194 -13.66 2.32 1.27
CA GLU A 194 -13.18 0.99 1.68
C GLU A 194 -11.70 1.01 2.05
N ILE A 195 -11.36 1.83 3.05
CA ILE A 195 -9.99 2.06 3.49
C ILE A 195 -9.85 1.65 4.95
N ALA A 196 -8.69 1.14 5.33
CA ALA A 196 -8.38 0.91 6.75
C ALA A 196 -8.39 2.21 7.55
N ILE A 197 -8.78 2.13 8.81
CA ILE A 197 -8.73 3.23 9.79
C ILE A 197 -8.08 2.72 11.08
N LEU A 198 -7.44 3.63 11.83
CA LEU A 198 -6.87 3.35 13.15
C LEU A 198 -7.97 3.25 14.22
N PHE A 199 -7.78 2.32 15.15
CA PHE A 199 -8.60 2.16 16.35
C PHE A 199 -7.76 2.51 17.58
N ARG A 200 -8.34 3.28 18.51
CA ARG A 200 -7.68 3.64 19.78
C ARG A 200 -7.89 2.59 20.86
N GLU A 201 -9.10 2.04 20.94
CA GLU A 201 -9.51 1.01 21.89
C GLU A 201 -10.57 0.11 21.26
N LYS A 202 -10.90 -1.01 21.92
CA LYS A 202 -11.95 -1.96 21.49
C LYS A 202 -13.20 -1.19 21.03
N ASP A 203 -13.47 -1.29 19.73
CA ASP A 203 -14.72 -0.87 19.09
C ASP A 203 -15.02 0.63 19.01
N LEU A 204 -14.04 1.51 19.30
CA LEU A 204 -14.17 2.97 19.08
C LEU A 204 -13.21 3.45 17.97
N PRO A 205 -13.73 3.73 16.76
CA PRO A 205 -12.92 4.36 15.72
C PRO A 205 -12.56 5.77 16.18
N THR A 206 -11.32 6.19 15.97
CA THR A 206 -10.99 7.61 16.14
C THR A 206 -11.72 8.36 15.05
N GLU A 207 -12.70 9.18 15.39
CA GLU A 207 -13.67 9.72 14.43
C GLU A 207 -13.05 10.55 13.29
N ASN A 208 -11.77 10.95 13.41
CA ASN A 208 -11.03 11.72 12.41
C ASN A 208 -9.56 11.29 12.22
N SER A 209 -9.12 10.10 12.65
CA SER A 209 -7.72 9.69 12.41
C SER A 209 -7.56 8.97 11.08
N GLU A 210 -7.05 9.68 10.09
CA GLU A 210 -6.46 9.08 8.89
C GLU A 210 -4.98 8.78 9.15
N PHE A 211 -4.40 7.84 8.40
CA PHE A 211 -2.97 7.55 8.51
C PHE A 211 -2.17 8.69 7.89
N SER A 212 -1.16 9.19 8.62
CA SER A 212 -0.17 10.14 8.06
C SER A 212 0.57 9.56 6.86
N HIS A 213 0.88 8.25 6.87
CA HIS A 213 1.63 7.60 5.81
C HIS A 213 0.71 6.79 4.91
N LEU A 214 0.53 7.26 3.68
CA LEU A 214 -0.38 6.63 2.72
C LEU A 214 -0.05 5.16 2.42
N ASP A 215 1.23 4.81 2.26
CA ASP A 215 1.57 3.42 1.96
C ASP A 215 1.21 2.48 3.13
N ILE A 216 1.27 2.96 4.38
CA ILE A 216 0.85 2.18 5.54
C ILE A 216 -0.67 1.94 5.51
N MET A 217 -1.45 2.97 5.15
CA MET A 217 -2.89 2.84 4.94
C MET A 217 -3.23 1.82 3.85
N ILE A 218 -2.52 1.87 2.72
CA ILE A 218 -2.67 0.91 1.62
C ILE A 218 -2.38 -0.51 2.13
N GLY A 219 -1.26 -0.69 2.84
CA GLY A 219 -0.89 -1.98 3.44
C GLY A 219 -1.95 -2.50 4.39
N PHE A 220 -2.46 -1.67 5.29
CA PHE A 220 -3.52 -2.05 6.22
C PHE A 220 -4.84 -2.36 5.54
N THR A 221 -5.16 -1.66 4.45
CA THR A 221 -6.34 -1.95 3.63
C THR A 221 -6.22 -3.33 3.00
N ILE A 222 -5.06 -3.62 2.38
CA ILE A 222 -4.76 -4.93 1.79
C ILE A 222 -4.84 -6.03 2.86
N LEU A 223 -4.10 -5.89 3.97
CA LEU A 223 -4.09 -6.86 5.07
C LEU A 223 -5.49 -7.07 5.65
N SER A 224 -6.26 -6.01 5.84
CA SER A 224 -7.63 -6.13 6.36
C SER A 224 -8.54 -6.91 5.40
N CYS A 225 -8.42 -6.70 4.09
CA CYS A 225 -9.13 -7.50 3.09
C CYS A 225 -8.68 -8.96 3.09
N LEU A 226 -7.38 -9.21 3.21
CA LEU A 226 -6.83 -10.57 3.25
C LEU A 226 -7.23 -11.34 4.52
N TYR A 227 -7.27 -10.68 5.68
CA TYR A 227 -7.65 -11.29 6.97
C TYR A 227 -9.16 -11.48 7.13
N ARG A 228 -9.94 -10.44 6.80
CA ARG A 228 -11.41 -10.50 6.92
C ARG A 228 -12.02 -11.37 5.83
N GLY A 229 -11.51 -11.22 4.61
CA GLY A 229 -12.20 -11.53 3.38
C GLY A 229 -13.16 -10.41 2.95
N LEU A 230 -13.52 -10.44 1.68
CA LEU A 230 -14.54 -9.56 1.09
C LEU A 230 -15.94 -10.00 1.51
N ASN A 231 -16.84 -9.04 1.71
CA ASN A 231 -18.25 -9.32 1.99
C ASN A 231 -19.06 -9.62 0.72
N LEU A 232 -20.32 -10.07 0.88
CA LEU A 232 -21.20 -10.45 -0.24
C LEU A 232 -21.38 -9.35 -1.28
N LYS A 233 -21.54 -8.09 -0.86
CA LYS A 233 -21.67 -6.94 -1.76
C LYS A 233 -20.38 -6.75 -2.57
N GLN A 234 -19.21 -6.80 -1.91
CA GLN A 234 -17.90 -6.66 -2.56
C GLN A 234 -17.63 -7.80 -3.56
N ILE A 235 -18.00 -9.04 -3.22
CA ILE A 235 -17.94 -10.17 -4.16
C ILE A 235 -18.82 -9.92 -5.39
N LYS A 236 -20.07 -9.51 -5.17
CA LYS A 236 -21.01 -9.22 -6.26
C LYS A 236 -20.49 -8.10 -7.15
N ASP A 237 -20.07 -6.98 -6.57
CA ASP A 237 -19.55 -5.82 -7.28
C ASP A 237 -18.29 -6.17 -8.09
N GLY A 238 -17.37 -6.94 -7.49
CA GLY A 238 -16.18 -7.45 -8.17
C GLY A 238 -16.50 -8.35 -9.35
N LEU A 239 -17.44 -9.29 -9.18
CA LEU A 239 -17.86 -10.20 -10.27
C LEU A 239 -18.60 -9.46 -11.38
N ILE A 240 -19.46 -8.48 -11.05
CA ILE A 240 -20.14 -7.63 -12.04
C ILE A 240 -19.10 -6.83 -12.82
N LYS A 241 -18.13 -6.19 -12.15
CA LYS A 241 -17.05 -5.45 -12.81
C LYS A 241 -16.24 -6.35 -13.75
N LEU A 242 -15.87 -7.55 -13.29
CA LEU A 242 -15.15 -8.52 -14.13
C LEU A 242 -15.98 -8.96 -15.34
N LYS A 243 -17.30 -9.15 -15.15
CA LYS A 243 -18.23 -9.46 -16.23
C LYS A 243 -18.33 -8.33 -17.25
N MET A 244 -18.17 -7.07 -16.84
CA MET A 244 -18.28 -5.90 -17.73
C MET A 244 -16.96 -5.50 -18.39
N ASP A 245 -15.80 -5.93 -17.87
CA ASP A 245 -14.49 -5.56 -18.42
C ASP A 245 -14.29 -6.12 -19.84
N PRO A 246 -14.20 -5.27 -20.90
CA PRO A 246 -14.05 -5.73 -22.27
C PRO A 246 -12.62 -6.14 -22.62
N LYS A 247 -11.62 -5.83 -21.79
CA LYS A 247 -10.19 -6.01 -22.09
C LYS A 247 -9.63 -7.34 -21.60
N ARG A 248 -10.32 -8.05 -20.72
CA ARG A 248 -9.83 -9.27 -20.06
C ARG A 248 -10.61 -10.51 -20.49
N ASP A 249 -9.91 -11.64 -20.65
CA ASP A 249 -10.59 -12.94 -20.70
C ASP A 249 -11.07 -13.32 -19.29
N LYS A 250 -12.29 -12.88 -19.00
CA LYS A 250 -13.03 -13.01 -17.74
C LYS A 250 -13.08 -14.47 -17.27
N ASN A 251 -13.32 -15.39 -18.21
CA ASN A 251 -13.42 -16.81 -17.91
C ASN A 251 -12.03 -17.41 -17.67
N MET A 252 -10.99 -16.96 -18.38
CA MET A 252 -9.61 -17.37 -18.10
C MET A 252 -9.19 -16.94 -16.69
N LEU A 253 -9.41 -15.69 -16.29
CA LEU A 253 -9.05 -15.20 -14.96
C LEU A 253 -9.77 -15.98 -13.85
N LEU A 254 -11.08 -16.14 -14.00
CA LEU A 254 -11.87 -16.92 -13.06
C LEU A 254 -11.36 -18.37 -12.96
N ARG A 255 -11.01 -19.00 -14.08
CA ARG A 255 -10.38 -20.33 -14.09
C ARG A 255 -9.02 -20.36 -13.42
N THR A 256 -8.20 -19.32 -13.57
CA THR A 256 -6.90 -19.23 -12.91
C THR A 256 -7.08 -19.17 -11.39
N TRP A 257 -8.03 -18.37 -10.90
CA TRP A 257 -8.33 -18.28 -9.46
C TRP A 257 -8.91 -19.58 -8.91
N VAL A 258 -9.75 -20.27 -9.68
CA VAL A 258 -10.24 -21.61 -9.37
C VAL A 258 -9.08 -22.60 -9.24
N LYS A 259 -8.09 -22.56 -10.13
CA LYS A 259 -6.95 -23.50 -10.12
C LYS A 259 -5.99 -23.30 -8.94
N GLU A 260 -6.00 -22.14 -8.28
CA GLU A 260 -5.15 -21.90 -7.10
C GLU A 260 -5.54 -22.78 -5.90
N ASN A 261 -6.73 -23.40 -5.91
CA ASN A 261 -7.25 -24.23 -4.82
C ASN A 261 -7.95 -25.47 -5.40
N GLU A 262 -7.54 -26.66 -4.98
CA GLU A 262 -8.03 -27.93 -5.53
C GLU A 262 -9.55 -28.18 -5.28
N GLU A 263 -10.17 -27.45 -4.34
CA GLU A 263 -11.57 -27.61 -3.93
C GLU A 263 -12.58 -26.69 -4.65
N PHE A 264 -12.15 -25.88 -5.63
CA PHE A 264 -13.07 -24.95 -6.29
C PHE A 264 -14.11 -25.67 -7.17
N PRO A 265 -15.38 -25.22 -7.16
CA PRO A 265 -16.44 -25.92 -7.86
C PRO A 265 -16.50 -25.56 -9.34
N SER A 266 -16.85 -26.54 -10.18
CA SER A 266 -16.90 -26.39 -11.64
C SER A 266 -17.94 -25.38 -12.13
N TRP A 267 -18.98 -25.06 -11.35
CA TRP A 267 -19.97 -24.03 -11.71
C TRP A 267 -19.42 -22.60 -11.60
N LEU A 268 -18.32 -22.39 -10.86
CA LEU A 268 -17.67 -21.10 -10.63
C LEU A 268 -16.48 -20.87 -11.59
N ASN A 269 -16.47 -21.50 -12.77
CA ASN A 269 -15.38 -21.37 -13.74
C ASN A 269 -15.75 -20.61 -15.03
N SER A 270 -17.01 -20.17 -15.14
CA SER A 270 -17.53 -19.46 -16.30
C SER A 270 -18.64 -18.47 -15.92
N PHE A 271 -18.65 -17.31 -16.56
CA PHE A 271 -19.76 -16.35 -16.44
C PHE A 271 -21.06 -16.79 -17.12
N THR A 272 -21.04 -17.88 -17.91
CA THR A 272 -22.25 -18.49 -18.47
C THR A 272 -23.03 -19.27 -17.42
N THR A 273 -22.33 -19.87 -16.44
CA THR A 273 -22.93 -20.66 -15.36
C THR A 273 -23.19 -19.84 -14.11
N LEU A 274 -22.63 -18.63 -14.03
CA LEU A 274 -22.82 -17.70 -12.92
C LEU A 274 -23.98 -16.73 -13.20
N ASP A 275 -25.09 -17.00 -12.53
CA ASP A 275 -26.17 -16.02 -12.38
C ASP A 275 -25.83 -15.04 -11.26
N LEU A 276 -25.51 -13.79 -11.62
CA LEU A 276 -25.15 -12.72 -10.69
C LEU A 276 -26.37 -11.99 -10.09
N GLU A 277 -27.57 -12.24 -10.61
CA GLU A 277 -28.82 -11.70 -10.07
C GLU A 277 -29.33 -12.56 -8.91
N ASN A 278 -28.99 -13.85 -8.91
CA ASN A 278 -29.34 -14.81 -7.88
C ASN A 278 -28.44 -14.71 -6.63
N GLU A 279 -29.02 -14.28 -5.51
CA GLU A 279 -28.31 -14.12 -4.23
C GLU A 279 -27.68 -15.42 -3.71
N ASN A 280 -28.34 -16.56 -3.88
CA ASN A 280 -27.79 -17.87 -3.47
C ASN A 280 -26.52 -18.24 -4.25
N THR A 281 -26.43 -17.84 -5.52
CA THR A 281 -25.21 -18.02 -6.32
C THR A 281 -24.07 -17.16 -5.77
N ILE A 282 -24.36 -15.92 -5.38
CA ILE A 282 -23.39 -15.00 -4.78
C ILE A 282 -22.93 -15.51 -3.40
N GLU A 283 -23.83 -16.01 -2.57
CA GLU A 283 -23.50 -16.62 -1.27
C GLU A 283 -22.56 -17.81 -1.44
N LYS A 284 -22.84 -18.70 -2.39
CA LYS A 284 -21.95 -19.82 -2.72
C LYS A 284 -20.61 -19.32 -3.24
N ALA A 285 -20.60 -18.31 -4.12
CA ALA A 285 -19.36 -17.77 -4.68
C ALA A 285 -18.50 -17.12 -3.59
N HIS A 286 -19.13 -16.48 -2.62
CA HIS A 286 -18.46 -15.84 -1.48
C HIS A 286 -17.69 -16.86 -0.62
N ILE A 287 -18.20 -18.08 -0.43
CA ILE A 287 -17.47 -19.13 0.31
C ILE A 287 -16.07 -19.36 -0.30
N TYR A 288 -15.97 -19.35 -1.64
CA TYR A 288 -14.72 -19.62 -2.34
C TYR A 288 -13.87 -18.37 -2.63
N LEU A 289 -14.52 -17.24 -2.92
CA LEU A 289 -13.84 -16.02 -3.38
C LEU A 289 -13.54 -15.01 -2.27
N SER A 290 -14.26 -15.03 -1.14
CA SER A 290 -14.11 -14.02 -0.07
C SER A 290 -12.67 -13.86 0.39
N ARG A 291 -11.93 -14.97 0.47
CA ARG A 291 -10.53 -15.01 0.90
C ARG A 291 -9.57 -15.48 -0.18
N ASN A 292 -10.02 -15.56 -1.43
CA ASN A 292 -9.14 -15.89 -2.55
C ASN A 292 -8.20 -14.70 -2.82
N PHE A 293 -6.90 -14.94 -2.70
CA PHE A 293 -5.86 -13.90 -2.77
C PHE A 293 -5.93 -13.13 -4.09
N SER A 294 -6.03 -13.85 -5.22
CA SER A 294 -6.07 -13.24 -6.55
C SER A 294 -7.39 -12.51 -6.86
N PHE A 295 -8.52 -12.96 -6.31
CA PHE A 295 -9.79 -12.23 -6.39
C PHE A 295 -9.74 -10.95 -5.56
N ILE A 296 -9.17 -10.99 -4.35
CA ILE A 296 -8.95 -9.79 -3.51
C ILE A 296 -8.04 -8.80 -4.23
N GLU A 297 -6.96 -9.28 -4.86
CA GLU A 297 -6.07 -8.42 -5.66
C GLU A 297 -6.86 -7.71 -6.77
N TYR A 298 -7.62 -8.48 -7.53
CA TYR A 298 -8.44 -7.95 -8.61
C TYR A 298 -9.45 -6.94 -8.07
N TYR A 299 -10.13 -7.27 -6.97
CA TYR A 299 -11.08 -6.39 -6.33
C TYR A 299 -10.43 -5.07 -5.94
N LEU A 300 -9.32 -5.08 -5.19
CA LEU A 300 -8.66 -3.86 -4.72
C LEU A 300 -8.11 -2.99 -5.84
N ARG A 301 -7.60 -3.59 -6.92
CA ARG A 301 -7.11 -2.86 -8.11
C ARG A 301 -8.21 -2.19 -8.93
N ASN A 302 -9.44 -2.71 -8.88
CA ASN A 302 -10.57 -2.26 -9.71
C ASN A 302 -11.72 -1.67 -8.88
N ALA A 303 -11.65 -1.76 -7.56
CA ALA A 303 -12.45 -0.98 -6.65
C ALA A 303 -12.05 0.48 -6.82
N HIS A 304 -13.00 1.40 -6.75
CA HIS A 304 -12.70 2.84 -6.72
C HIS A 304 -12.13 3.24 -5.36
N THR A 305 -11.33 2.37 -4.74
CA THR A 305 -10.85 2.48 -3.37
C THR A 305 -10.14 3.80 -3.15
N LEU A 306 -9.52 4.40 -4.18
CA LEU A 306 -8.94 5.76 -4.11
C LEU A 306 -8.97 6.59 -5.40
N ALA A 307 -9.42 6.05 -6.54
CA ALA A 307 -9.31 6.73 -7.85
C ALA A 307 -10.16 8.02 -7.98
N GLY A 308 -10.96 8.38 -6.97
CA GLY A 308 -11.78 9.57 -6.96
C GLY A 308 -11.14 10.78 -6.27
N GLU A 309 -10.59 10.62 -5.07
CA GLU A 309 -10.31 11.78 -4.21
C GLU A 309 -9.27 11.45 -3.13
N GLU A 310 -7.99 11.54 -3.48
CA GLU A 310 -6.95 11.85 -2.48
C GLU A 310 -6.21 13.13 -2.88
N LYS A 311 -6.21 14.04 -1.92
CA LYS A 311 -5.55 15.34 -2.00
C LYS A 311 -4.14 15.13 -1.48
N THR A 312 -3.17 14.92 -2.37
CA THR A 312 -1.80 14.60 -1.98
C THR A 312 -0.99 15.81 -1.54
N MET A 313 -0.26 15.61 -0.44
CA MET A 313 1.07 16.18 -0.22
C MET A 313 2.06 15.51 -1.19
N ASP A 314 2.95 16.29 -1.80
CA ASP A 314 3.94 15.82 -2.76
C ASP A 314 4.89 14.78 -2.13
N PHE A 315 4.67 13.50 -2.45
CA PHE A 315 5.42 12.38 -1.88
C PHE A 315 6.83 12.27 -2.46
N GLN A 316 7.11 12.84 -3.65
CA GLN A 316 8.49 12.99 -4.13
C GLN A 316 9.26 13.96 -3.23
N ALA A 317 8.63 15.05 -2.80
CA ALA A 317 9.24 15.96 -1.83
C ALA A 317 9.48 15.27 -0.48
N LEU A 318 8.54 14.45 0.01
CA LEU A 318 8.68 13.71 1.28
C LEU A 318 9.72 12.59 1.22
N MET A 319 9.76 11.80 0.15
CA MET A 319 10.82 10.80 -0.10
C MET A 319 12.18 11.48 -0.24
N ILE A 320 12.27 12.59 -0.98
CA ILE A 320 13.52 13.39 -1.08
C ILE A 320 13.91 13.91 0.30
N VAL A 321 12.97 14.39 1.12
CA VAL A 321 13.25 14.87 2.48
C VAL A 321 13.67 13.72 3.40
N MET A 322 13.04 12.55 3.32
CA MET A 322 13.46 11.36 4.09
C MET A 322 14.83 10.84 3.64
N ILE A 323 15.12 10.85 2.33
CA ILE A 323 16.44 10.53 1.76
C ILE A 323 17.48 11.59 2.20
N GLN A 324 17.13 12.87 2.20
CA GLN A 324 18.00 13.96 2.68
C GLN A 324 18.25 13.86 4.19
N CYS A 325 17.23 13.52 4.99
CA CYS A 325 17.35 13.32 6.42
C CYS A 325 18.21 12.09 6.75
N GLN A 326 18.06 10.97 6.04
CA GLN A 326 18.95 9.81 6.19
C GLN A 326 20.39 10.13 5.76
N ASN A 327 20.59 10.84 4.65
CA ASN A 327 21.93 11.26 4.23
C ASN A 327 22.57 12.23 5.23
N LEU A 328 21.79 13.12 5.87
CA LEU A 328 22.27 14.02 6.93
C LEU A 328 22.60 13.27 8.24
N LEU A 329 21.82 12.27 8.61
CA LEU A 329 22.10 11.42 9.78
C LEU A 329 23.37 10.58 9.56
N CYS A 330 23.52 9.97 8.38
CA CYS A 330 24.73 9.22 8.02
C CYS A 330 25.97 10.11 7.86
N GLN A 331 25.82 11.40 7.51
CA GLN A 331 26.96 12.35 7.48
C GLN A 331 27.41 12.80 8.88
N ASN A 332 26.50 12.87 9.86
CA ASN A 332 26.84 13.26 11.23
C ASN A 332 27.56 12.15 12.01
N ASP A 333 27.39 10.88 11.64
CA ASP A 333 28.13 9.76 12.23
C ASP A 333 29.61 9.73 11.84
N TYR A 334 30.03 10.52 10.84
CA TYR A 334 31.44 10.66 10.43
C TYR A 334 32.16 11.88 11.04
N VAL A 335 31.50 12.69 11.87
CA VAL A 335 32.10 13.88 12.51
C VAL A 335 32.39 13.67 14.01
N LEU A 336 32.03 12.51 14.55
CA LEU A 336 32.42 12.09 15.90
C LEU A 336 33.45 10.97 15.84
N ASN A 337 34.67 11.32 15.41
CA ASN A 337 35.92 10.68 15.84
C ASN A 337 37.09 11.65 15.68
#